data_AF-A0A5C8C0Y6-F1
#
_entry.id   AF-A0A5C8C0Y6-F1
#
_cell.length_a   1.000
_cell.length_b   1.000
_cell.length_c   1.000
_cell.angle_alpha   90.00
_cell.angle_beta   90.00
_cell.angle_gamma   90.00
#
_symmetry.space_group_name_H-M   'P 1'
#
loop_
_entity.id
_entity.type
_entity.pdbx_description
1 polymer ?
#
loop_
_entity_poly.entity_id
_entity_poly.type
_entity_poly.pdbx_seq_one_letter_code
_entity_poly.pdbx_strand_id
1 'polypeptide(L)'
;MPTTVVGSCGIAYHLIGSFNFIWNLGLYQFGIPPHSGGTRQQINLLNNSLSMRELSDYELSNVTGQGIAFVMNGWTKTSPFGHSATSTTGAGVYSFGNSTPLGSSFSDYLLNQAQKRDTTVLVFNNTSKAQDQAALSYWSSFPTSILTSTWPDSCAHRSAEGFKQAGFTLLDTGLPNDIYLQLKYFYTPKVYSIPQGSKTPPQELYEFNPR
;
A
#
# COMPACT_ATOMS: atom_id res chain seq x y z
N MET A 1 5.64 -34.36 -30.11
CA MET A 1 4.70 -33.58 -29.27
C MET A 1 4.83 -34.04 -27.83
N PRO A 2 4.84 -33.15 -26.82
CA PRO A 2 5.81 -32.10 -26.55
C PRO A 2 6.95 -32.59 -25.60
N THR A 3 8.12 -31.96 -25.70
CA THR A 3 9.26 -32.14 -24.78
C THR A 3 9.22 -31.09 -23.67
N THR A 4 9.25 -31.58 -22.43
CA THR A 4 9.33 -30.81 -21.19
C THR A 4 10.71 -30.15 -21.08
N VAL A 5 10.77 -28.83 -20.86
CA VAL A 5 11.98 -28.14 -20.44
C VAL A 5 11.76 -27.67 -19.01
N VAL A 6 12.52 -28.29 -18.09
CA VAL A 6 12.62 -27.91 -16.68
C VAL A 6 13.81 -26.97 -16.57
N GLY A 7 13.55 -25.68 -16.32
CA GLY A 7 14.58 -24.68 -16.06
C GLY A 7 14.75 -24.45 -14.57
N SER A 8 15.73 -25.12 -13.96
CA SER A 8 16.29 -24.78 -12.65
C SER A 8 17.23 -23.59 -12.81
N CYS A 9 17.02 -22.51 -12.05
CA CYS A 9 17.93 -21.36 -12.03
C CYS A 9 18.46 -21.17 -10.61
N GLY A 10 19.73 -21.51 -10.42
CA GLY A 10 20.49 -21.21 -9.21
C GLY A 10 20.84 -19.73 -9.14
N ILE A 11 20.87 -19.19 -7.92
CA ILE A 11 21.23 -17.80 -7.65
C ILE A 11 22.62 -17.79 -7.02
N ALA A 12 23.56 -17.17 -7.73
CA ALA A 12 24.88 -16.80 -7.24
C ALA A 12 24.79 -15.41 -6.57
N TYR A 13 25.33 -15.29 -5.37
CA TYR A 13 25.45 -14.03 -4.64
C TYR A 13 26.73 -13.30 -5.05
N HIS A 14 26.62 -12.03 -5.43
CA HIS A 14 27.73 -11.08 -5.49
C HIS A 14 27.42 -9.86 -4.63
N LEU A 15 28.24 -9.69 -3.59
CA LEU A 15 28.25 -8.59 -2.63
C LEU A 15 29.14 -7.45 -3.16
N ILE A 16 28.57 -6.27 -3.35
CA ILE A 16 29.25 -4.96 -3.47
C ILE A 16 28.21 -3.94 -2.99
N GLY A 17 28.47 -2.90 -2.20
CA GLY A 17 29.63 -2.39 -1.51
C GLY A 17 29.15 -1.29 -0.55
N SER A 18 29.93 -1.01 0.49
CA SER A 18 29.59 -0.11 1.59
C SER A 18 29.74 1.36 1.19
N PHE A 19 28.73 2.20 1.45
CA PHE A 19 28.83 3.66 1.41
C PHE A 19 28.90 4.25 2.82
N ASN A 20 30.00 4.93 3.12
CA ASN A 20 30.21 5.71 4.34
C ASN A 20 29.56 7.09 4.19
N PHE A 21 28.74 7.50 5.18
CA PHE A 21 28.19 8.85 5.28
C PHE A 21 28.97 9.63 6.36
N ILE A 22 29.65 10.70 5.96
CA ILE A 22 30.41 11.60 6.84
C ILE A 22 29.47 12.71 7.31
N TRP A 23 29.35 12.88 8.64
CA TRP A 23 28.72 14.06 9.24
C TRP A 23 29.73 15.21 9.32
N ASN A 24 29.36 16.38 8.81
CA ASN A 24 30.12 17.62 8.95
C ASN A 24 29.31 18.59 9.82
N LEU A 25 29.79 18.85 11.05
CA LEU A 25 29.20 19.79 12.01
C LEU A 25 29.85 21.16 11.83
N GLY A 26 29.10 22.12 11.29
CA GLY A 26 29.48 23.53 11.25
C GLY A 26 28.69 24.32 12.29
N LEU A 27 29.32 24.69 13.40
CA LEU A 27 28.82 25.67 14.37
C LEU A 27 29.13 27.08 13.84
N TYR A 28 28.10 27.88 13.56
CA TYR A 28 28.23 29.33 13.37
C TYR A 28 27.65 30.05 14.57
N GLN A 29 28.52 30.79 15.26
CA GLN A 29 28.22 31.58 16.44
C GLN A 29 28.26 33.05 16.02
N PHE A 30 27.11 33.73 15.94
CA PHE A 30 27.04 35.17 15.73
C PHE A 30 26.52 35.84 17.00
N GLY A 31 27.35 36.73 17.56
CA GLY A 31 26.99 37.61 18.67
C GLY A 31 26.23 38.85 18.18
N ILE A 32 25.27 39.30 18.98
CA ILE A 32 24.63 40.61 18.86
C ILE A 32 24.56 41.24 20.25
N PRO A 33 25.09 42.46 20.47
CA PRO A 33 24.81 43.25 21.66
C PRO A 33 23.56 44.15 21.50
N PRO A 34 22.97 44.62 22.60
CA PRO A 34 21.61 45.14 22.63
C PRO A 34 21.56 46.66 22.41
N HIS A 35 20.53 47.15 21.71
CA HIS A 35 20.14 48.55 21.80
C HIS A 35 18.61 48.71 21.87
N SER A 36 18.25 49.49 22.88
CA SER A 36 16.98 50.04 23.30
C SER A 36 16.30 50.96 22.29
N GLY A 37 14.96 51.05 22.35
CA GLY A 37 14.21 52.23 21.90
C GLY A 37 13.02 51.87 21.03
N GLY A 38 11.80 51.96 21.60
CA GLY A 38 10.59 51.44 20.98
C GLY A 38 9.94 52.34 19.94
N THR A 39 8.99 51.77 19.22
CA THR A 39 7.81 52.47 18.67
C THR A 39 6.72 51.45 18.39
N ARG A 40 5.51 51.77 18.87
CA ARG A 40 4.26 51.05 18.62
C ARG A 40 3.95 51.07 17.12
N GLN A 41 4.42 50.08 16.35
CA GLN A 41 3.89 49.69 15.05
C GLN A 41 4.58 48.41 14.52
N GLN A 42 4.46 47.31 15.26
CA GLN A 42 4.60 45.96 14.69
C GLN A 42 3.44 45.07 15.14
N ILE A 43 2.24 45.56 14.84
CA ILE A 43 1.10 44.71 14.50
C ILE A 43 1.46 44.09 13.14
N ASN A 44 2.20 42.95 13.13
CA ASN A 44 2.28 42.00 12.00
C ASN A 44 3.28 40.83 12.14
N LEU A 45 3.79 40.51 13.34
CA LEU A 45 4.55 39.26 13.55
C LEU A 45 3.94 38.33 14.60
N LEU A 46 2.71 38.61 15.02
CA LEU A 46 1.85 37.65 15.72
C LEU A 46 1.09 36.72 14.75
N ASN A 47 1.42 36.70 13.45
CA ASN A 47 0.92 35.70 12.51
C ASN A 47 1.53 34.30 12.71
N ASN A 48 2.46 34.12 13.66
CA ASN A 48 2.91 32.80 14.10
C ASN A 48 2.11 32.24 15.28
N SER A 49 1.03 32.90 15.70
CA SER A 49 -0.07 32.22 16.38
C SER A 49 -1.02 31.58 15.36
N LEU A 50 -0.47 30.85 14.37
CA LEU A 50 -1.24 29.79 13.71
C LEU A 50 -1.70 28.90 14.85
N SER A 51 -2.99 28.96 15.10
CA SER A 51 -3.56 28.42 16.31
C SER A 51 -3.27 26.92 16.32
N MET A 52 -2.98 26.33 17.49
CA MET A 52 -2.87 24.86 17.60
C MET A 52 -4.12 24.12 17.08
N ARG A 53 -5.23 24.84 16.87
CA ARG A 53 -6.43 24.35 16.15
C ARG A 53 -6.22 24.19 14.64
N GLU A 54 -5.51 25.08 13.96
CA GLU A 54 -5.24 24.93 12.52
C GLU A 54 -4.17 23.85 12.26
N LEU A 55 -3.21 23.67 13.17
CA LEU A 55 -2.29 22.53 13.13
C LEU A 55 -2.99 21.22 13.47
N SER A 56 -3.94 21.21 14.42
CA SER A 56 -4.76 20.03 14.69
C SER A 56 -5.68 19.70 13.53
N ASP A 57 -6.20 20.68 12.78
CA ASP A 57 -7.07 20.45 11.64
C ASP A 57 -6.29 19.97 10.39
N TYR A 58 -5.02 20.37 10.24
CA TYR A 58 -4.12 19.79 9.22
C TYR A 58 -3.66 18.37 9.60
N GLU A 59 -3.33 18.11 10.87
CA GLU A 59 -3.15 16.75 11.36
C GLU A 59 -4.45 15.94 11.19
N LEU A 60 -5.62 16.47 11.55
CA LEU A 60 -6.91 15.78 11.41
C LEU A 60 -7.31 15.50 9.95
N SER A 61 -6.92 16.36 9.01
CA SER A 61 -7.10 16.11 7.57
C SER A 61 -6.17 15.01 7.02
N ASN A 62 -5.14 14.64 7.78
CA ASN A 62 -4.24 13.49 7.59
C ASN A 62 -4.57 12.30 8.52
N VAL A 63 -5.54 12.42 9.46
CA VAL A 63 -5.62 11.50 10.62
C VAL A 63 -6.31 10.18 10.34
N THR A 64 -7.15 10.01 9.33
CA THR A 64 -7.55 8.66 8.88
C THR A 64 -7.86 8.65 7.38
N GLY A 65 -7.05 7.90 6.65
CA GLY A 65 -7.42 7.26 5.41
C GLY A 65 -8.65 6.39 5.65
N GLN A 66 -9.40 6.17 4.58
CA GLN A 66 -10.60 5.36 4.63
C GLN A 66 -10.25 3.86 4.70
N GLY A 67 -9.00 3.48 4.40
CA GLY A 67 -8.44 2.15 4.61
C GLY A 67 -7.83 1.56 3.35
N ILE A 68 -6.87 0.64 3.53
CA ILE A 68 -6.27 -0.17 2.46
C ILE A 68 -6.55 -1.64 2.74
N ALA A 69 -6.93 -2.40 1.71
CA ALA A 69 -7.13 -3.84 1.78
C ALA A 69 -6.11 -4.59 0.91
N PHE A 70 -5.61 -5.70 1.44
CA PHE A 70 -4.88 -6.73 0.70
C PHE A 70 -5.70 -8.02 0.70
N VAL A 71 -5.87 -8.62 -0.48
CA VAL A 71 -6.57 -9.89 -0.65
C VAL A 71 -5.57 -10.96 -1.04
N MET A 72 -5.49 -12.00 -0.22
CA MET A 72 -4.77 -13.23 -0.52
C MET A 72 -5.77 -14.31 -0.92
N ASN A 73 -5.73 -14.68 -2.19
CA ASN A 73 -6.52 -15.77 -2.74
C ASN A 73 -5.74 -17.07 -2.66
N GLY A 74 -6.37 -18.11 -2.13
CA GLY A 74 -5.77 -19.43 -2.00
C GLY A 74 -5.49 -20.13 -3.34
N TRP A 75 -4.91 -21.32 -3.21
CA TRP A 75 -4.56 -22.21 -4.32
C TRP A 75 -5.77 -22.59 -5.17
N THR A 76 -5.56 -22.72 -6.47
CA THR A 76 -6.50 -23.39 -7.38
C THR A 76 -5.73 -24.22 -8.41
N LYS A 77 -6.43 -25.12 -9.13
CA LYS A 77 -5.84 -25.92 -10.21
C LYS A 77 -5.10 -25.08 -11.28
N THR A 78 -5.54 -23.85 -11.53
CA THR A 78 -4.96 -22.95 -12.54
C THR A 78 -4.08 -21.83 -11.94
N SER A 79 -4.01 -21.70 -10.61
CA SER A 79 -3.22 -20.68 -9.92
C SER A 79 -2.60 -21.33 -8.66
N PRO A 80 -1.47 -22.04 -8.84
CA PRO A 80 -0.90 -22.87 -7.79
C PRO A 80 -0.10 -22.11 -6.73
N PHE A 81 0.16 -20.83 -6.95
CA PHE A 81 0.83 -19.95 -5.97
C PHE A 81 -0.14 -18.95 -5.32
N GLY A 82 -1.44 -19.13 -5.55
CA GLY A 82 -2.48 -18.18 -5.15
C GLY A 82 -2.56 -16.98 -6.09
N HIS A 83 -3.26 -15.94 -5.63
CA HIS A 83 -3.41 -14.67 -6.34
C HIS A 83 -3.49 -13.52 -5.33
N SER A 84 -3.10 -12.31 -5.74
CA SER A 84 -3.28 -11.12 -4.91
C SER A 84 -4.15 -10.08 -5.60
N ALA A 85 -4.88 -9.33 -4.79
CA ALA A 85 -5.57 -8.12 -5.20
C ALA A 85 -5.51 -7.11 -4.07
N THR A 86 -5.76 -5.85 -4.40
CA THR A 86 -5.72 -4.76 -3.44
C THR A 86 -6.92 -3.84 -3.64
N SER A 87 -7.15 -2.97 -2.67
CA SER A 87 -8.16 -1.93 -2.77
C SER A 87 -7.86 -0.82 -1.78
N THR A 88 -8.34 0.38 -2.06
CA THR A 88 -8.55 1.41 -1.06
C THR A 88 -10.05 1.65 -0.92
N THR A 89 -10.49 2.11 0.24
CA THR A 89 -11.92 2.31 0.51
C THR A 89 -12.54 3.24 -0.53
N GLY A 90 -13.69 2.85 -1.08
CA GLY A 90 -14.38 3.58 -2.14
C GLY A 90 -13.79 3.43 -3.56
N ALA A 91 -12.67 2.72 -3.75
CA ALA A 91 -11.99 2.65 -5.05
C ALA A 91 -12.28 1.38 -5.85
N GLY A 92 -12.89 0.36 -5.26
CA GLY A 92 -13.05 -0.95 -5.88
C GLY A 92 -11.75 -1.76 -5.89
N VAL A 93 -11.79 -2.92 -6.53
CA VAL A 93 -10.68 -3.88 -6.53
C VAL A 93 -9.68 -3.59 -7.65
N TYR A 94 -8.40 -3.70 -7.31
CA TYR A 94 -7.29 -3.73 -8.25
C TYR A 94 -6.67 -5.13 -8.21
N SER A 95 -7.02 -5.95 -9.20
CA SER A 95 -6.51 -7.31 -9.35
C SER A 95 -5.86 -7.48 -10.71
N PHE A 96 -4.54 -7.68 -10.71
CA PHE A 96 -3.76 -7.78 -11.94
C PHE A 96 -3.53 -9.25 -12.30
N GLY A 97 -3.57 -9.59 -13.59
CA GLY A 97 -3.29 -10.95 -14.09
C GLY A 97 -4.47 -11.92 -14.08
N ASN A 98 -5.71 -11.48 -13.83
CA ASN A 98 -6.90 -12.34 -13.84
C ASN A 98 -8.12 -11.74 -14.57
N SER A 99 -7.90 -10.74 -15.44
CA SER A 99 -8.94 -10.06 -16.24
C SER A 99 -10.05 -9.36 -15.44
N THR A 100 -9.90 -9.21 -14.11
CA THR A 100 -10.83 -8.41 -13.30
C THR A 100 -10.72 -6.95 -13.74
N PRO A 101 -11.82 -6.28 -14.12
CA PRO A 101 -11.77 -4.85 -14.42
C PRO A 101 -11.25 -4.06 -13.21
N LEU A 102 -10.25 -3.20 -13.42
CA LEU A 102 -9.67 -2.39 -12.34
C LEU A 102 -10.70 -1.39 -11.82
N GLY A 103 -10.80 -1.26 -10.50
CA GLY A 103 -11.79 -0.42 -9.82
C GLY A 103 -13.21 -1.00 -9.79
N SER A 104 -13.39 -2.27 -10.17
CA SER A 104 -14.70 -2.94 -10.10
C SER A 104 -15.11 -3.27 -8.65
N SER A 105 -16.35 -3.72 -8.45
CA SER A 105 -16.90 -4.06 -7.13
C SER A 105 -16.01 -5.04 -6.36
N PHE A 106 -15.56 -4.61 -5.17
CA PHE A 106 -14.72 -5.42 -4.29
C PHE A 106 -15.49 -6.62 -3.74
N SER A 107 -16.73 -6.41 -3.32
CA SER A 107 -17.62 -7.47 -2.84
C SER A 107 -17.93 -8.52 -3.92
N ASP A 108 -18.23 -8.11 -5.15
CA ASP A 108 -18.47 -9.04 -6.26
C ASP A 108 -17.22 -9.83 -6.61
N TYR A 109 -16.05 -9.19 -6.56
CA TYR A 109 -14.77 -9.86 -6.73
C TYR A 109 -14.58 -10.95 -5.67
N LEU A 110 -14.77 -10.63 -4.38
CA LEU A 110 -14.64 -11.62 -3.30
C LEU A 110 -15.59 -12.80 -3.48
N LEU A 111 -16.84 -12.55 -3.89
CA LEU A 111 -17.80 -13.61 -4.17
C LEU A 111 -17.41 -14.45 -5.39
N ASN A 112 -16.82 -13.84 -6.42
CA ASN A 112 -16.29 -14.58 -7.57
C ASN A 112 -15.12 -15.49 -7.15
N GLN A 113 -14.23 -15.01 -6.28
CA GLN A 113 -13.12 -15.83 -5.77
C GLN A 113 -13.64 -16.93 -4.83
N ALA A 114 -14.63 -16.64 -3.99
CA ALA A 114 -15.23 -17.63 -3.10
C ALA A 114 -15.85 -18.82 -3.86
N GLN A 115 -16.28 -18.68 -5.11
CA GLN A 115 -16.73 -19.83 -5.91
C GLN A 115 -15.61 -20.85 -6.18
N LYS A 116 -14.35 -20.41 -6.14
CA LYS A 116 -13.19 -21.16 -6.64
C LYS A 116 -12.21 -21.56 -5.53
N ARG A 117 -12.14 -20.81 -4.44
CA ARG A 117 -11.07 -20.89 -3.43
C ARG A 117 -11.43 -20.21 -2.12
N ASP A 118 -10.71 -20.56 -1.06
CA ASP A 118 -10.65 -19.76 0.16
C ASP A 118 -9.89 -18.46 -0.10
N THR A 119 -10.33 -17.38 0.53
CA THR A 119 -9.75 -16.05 0.39
C THR A 119 -9.58 -15.40 1.76
N THR A 120 -8.43 -14.78 2.00
CA THR A 120 -8.15 -14.01 3.22
C THR A 120 -7.99 -12.55 2.85
N VAL A 121 -8.64 -11.66 3.60
CA VAL A 121 -8.52 -10.21 3.42
C VAL A 121 -7.85 -9.61 4.66
N LEU A 122 -6.76 -8.88 4.45
CA LEU A 122 -6.15 -8.01 5.44
C LEU A 122 -6.65 -6.59 5.22
N VAL A 123 -7.12 -5.95 6.27
CA VAL A 123 -7.63 -4.58 6.22
C VAL A 123 -6.86 -3.69 7.20
N PHE A 124 -6.37 -2.56 6.70
CA PHE A 124 -5.62 -1.56 7.43
C PHE A 124 -6.47 -0.28 7.59
N ASN A 125 -7.18 -0.16 8.71
CA ASN A 125 -8.13 0.95 8.96
C ASN A 125 -7.48 2.24 9.50
N ASN A 126 -6.18 2.20 9.80
CA ASN A 126 -5.45 3.31 10.41
C ASN A 126 -4.38 3.88 9.45
N THR A 127 -4.58 3.75 8.15
CA THR A 127 -3.75 4.46 7.16
C THR A 127 -4.11 5.95 7.17
N SER A 128 -3.24 6.83 6.67
CA SER A 128 -3.59 8.23 6.43
C SER A 128 -4.21 8.40 5.04
N LYS A 129 -4.90 9.52 4.80
CA LYS A 129 -5.44 9.86 3.48
C LYS A 129 -4.35 9.90 2.41
N ALA A 130 -3.16 10.39 2.76
CA ALA A 130 -2.01 10.44 1.86
C ALA A 130 -1.51 9.03 1.50
N GLN A 131 -1.51 8.10 2.44
CA GLN A 131 -1.14 6.70 2.17
C GLN A 131 -2.14 6.04 1.22
N ASP A 132 -3.44 6.18 1.47
CA ASP A 132 -4.49 5.64 0.60
C ASP A 132 -4.38 6.21 -0.81
N GLN A 133 -4.20 7.53 -0.91
CA GLN A 133 -4.07 8.21 -2.21
C GLN A 133 -2.80 7.75 -2.95
N ALA A 134 -1.68 7.54 -2.26
CA ALA A 134 -0.43 7.09 -2.89
C ALA A 134 -0.56 5.67 -3.45
N ALA A 135 -1.14 4.74 -2.68
CA ALA A 135 -1.44 3.40 -3.16
C ALA A 135 -2.42 3.41 -4.34
N LEU A 136 -3.52 4.16 -4.22
CA LEU A 136 -4.53 4.27 -5.26
C LEU A 136 -3.94 4.85 -6.54
N SER A 137 -3.19 5.95 -6.44
CA SER A 137 -2.56 6.61 -7.61
C SER A 137 -1.66 5.64 -8.38
N TYR A 138 -0.93 4.78 -7.67
CA TYR A 138 -0.14 3.72 -8.28
C TYR A 138 -1.01 2.69 -9.01
N TRP A 139 -2.00 2.09 -8.33
CA TRP A 139 -2.82 1.04 -8.94
C TRP A 139 -3.73 1.55 -10.07
N SER A 140 -4.22 2.79 -9.96
CA SER A 140 -5.04 3.43 -11.00
C SER A 140 -4.23 3.96 -12.17
N SER A 141 -2.90 4.03 -12.07
CA SER A 141 -2.04 4.43 -13.19
C SER A 141 -1.98 3.39 -14.30
N PHE A 142 -2.36 2.14 -14.00
CA PHE A 142 -2.38 1.07 -14.99
C PHE A 142 -3.65 1.12 -15.84
N PRO A 143 -3.54 1.14 -17.17
CA PRO A 143 -4.72 1.22 -18.04
C PRO A 143 -5.54 -0.08 -18.06
N THR A 144 -4.93 -1.21 -17.68
CA THR A 144 -5.58 -2.52 -17.70
C THR A 144 -5.04 -3.43 -16.59
N SER A 145 -5.79 -4.49 -16.28
CA SER A 145 -5.37 -5.56 -15.38
C SER A 145 -4.30 -6.50 -15.99
N ILE A 146 -3.92 -6.30 -17.25
CA ILE A 146 -2.99 -7.19 -17.95
C ILE A 146 -1.56 -6.94 -17.44
N LEU A 147 -0.88 -8.04 -17.14
CA LEU A 147 0.53 -8.04 -16.77
C LEU A 147 1.38 -8.03 -18.04
N THR A 148 2.51 -7.32 -18.00
CA THR A 148 3.53 -7.43 -19.03
C THR A 148 4.27 -8.77 -18.91
N SER A 149 4.89 -9.23 -19.98
CA SER A 149 5.72 -10.44 -19.96
C SER A 149 7.11 -10.21 -19.34
N THR A 150 7.42 -8.99 -18.93
CA THR A 150 8.73 -8.61 -18.39
C THR A 150 8.77 -8.79 -16.88
N TRP A 151 9.74 -9.55 -16.39
CA TRP A 151 10.06 -9.60 -14.96
C TRP A 151 10.47 -8.20 -14.46
N PRO A 152 10.02 -7.75 -13.27
CA PRO A 152 9.27 -8.47 -12.23
C PRO A 152 7.73 -8.33 -12.26
N ASP A 153 7.12 -7.97 -13.40
CA ASP A 153 5.70 -7.61 -13.45
C ASP A 153 4.76 -8.80 -13.19
N SER A 154 4.16 -8.81 -12.00
CA SER A 154 3.27 -9.86 -11.50
C SER A 154 2.17 -9.28 -10.61
N CYS A 155 1.14 -10.08 -10.31
CA CYS A 155 0.09 -9.67 -9.39
C CYS A 155 0.64 -9.33 -8.00
N ALA A 156 1.58 -10.14 -7.51
CA ALA A 156 2.28 -9.92 -6.26
C ALA A 156 3.09 -8.63 -6.32
N HIS A 157 3.94 -8.46 -7.35
CA HIS A 157 4.77 -7.27 -7.48
C HIS A 157 3.95 -5.98 -7.52
N ARG A 158 2.92 -5.89 -8.38
CA ARG A 158 2.06 -4.69 -8.42
C ARG A 158 1.29 -4.45 -7.13
N SER A 159 0.85 -5.51 -6.45
CA SER A 159 0.22 -5.36 -5.13
C SER A 159 1.22 -4.79 -4.12
N ALA A 160 2.41 -5.39 -4.01
CA ALA A 160 3.47 -4.95 -3.10
C ALA A 160 3.92 -3.52 -3.37
N GLU A 161 4.14 -3.14 -4.63
CA GLU A 161 4.56 -1.79 -4.99
C GLU A 161 3.53 -0.73 -4.57
N GLY A 162 2.23 -0.97 -4.75
CA GLY A 162 1.23 -0.01 -4.26
C GLY A 162 1.23 0.15 -2.74
N PHE A 163 1.45 -0.94 -1.99
CA PHE A 163 1.67 -0.86 -0.55
C PHE A 163 2.94 -0.08 -0.20
N LYS A 164 4.05 -0.26 -0.93
CA LYS A 164 5.27 0.53 -0.74
C LYS A 164 5.06 2.01 -1.06
N GLN A 165 4.27 2.35 -2.09
CA GLN A 165 3.90 3.75 -2.37
C GLN A 165 3.09 4.35 -1.21
N ALA A 166 2.28 3.54 -0.50
CA ALA A 166 1.62 3.93 0.74
C ALA A 166 2.53 3.91 1.98
N GLY A 167 3.85 3.73 1.83
CA GLY A 167 4.82 3.77 2.92
C GLY A 167 4.92 2.47 3.73
N PHE A 168 4.41 1.35 3.23
CA PHE A 168 4.63 0.05 3.86
C PHE A 168 6.04 -0.48 3.52
N THR A 169 6.74 -0.99 4.52
CA THR A 169 8.05 -1.63 4.40
C THR A 169 7.85 -3.10 4.05
N LEU A 170 7.95 -3.41 2.75
CA LEU A 170 7.89 -4.76 2.22
C LEU A 170 9.19 -5.10 1.48
N LEU A 171 9.69 -6.31 1.70
CA LEU A 171 10.74 -6.93 0.90
C LEU A 171 10.18 -7.31 -0.48
N ASP A 172 11.05 -7.26 -1.49
CA ASP A 172 10.71 -7.73 -2.83
C ASP A 172 10.37 -9.23 -2.81
N THR A 173 9.19 -9.55 -3.35
CA THR A 173 8.74 -10.92 -3.52
C THR A 173 7.87 -11.05 -4.76
N GLY A 174 7.95 -12.22 -5.41
CA GLY A 174 7.08 -12.59 -6.53
C GLY A 174 5.82 -13.35 -6.12
N LEU A 175 5.61 -13.62 -4.82
CA LEU A 175 4.54 -14.50 -4.35
C LEU A 175 3.50 -13.77 -3.47
N PRO A 176 2.18 -13.97 -3.72
CA PRO A 176 1.13 -13.39 -2.89
C PRO A 176 1.22 -13.76 -1.40
N ASN A 177 1.63 -15.00 -1.09
CA ASN A 177 1.72 -15.47 0.29
C ASN A 177 2.83 -14.75 1.09
N ASP A 178 3.93 -14.40 0.45
CA ASP A 178 5.02 -13.69 1.12
C ASP A 178 4.60 -12.27 1.50
N ILE A 179 3.84 -11.60 0.63
CA ILE A 179 3.25 -10.29 0.91
C ILE A 179 2.27 -10.40 2.09
N TYR A 180 1.39 -11.40 2.06
CA TYR A 180 0.47 -11.69 3.18
C TYR A 180 1.23 -11.87 4.50
N LEU A 181 2.29 -12.68 4.52
CA LEU A 181 3.07 -12.93 5.73
C LEU A 181 3.75 -11.66 6.24
N GLN A 182 4.37 -10.88 5.36
CA GLN A 182 5.02 -9.62 5.73
C GLN A 182 4.02 -8.59 6.25
N LEU A 183 2.92 -8.38 5.53
CA LEU A 183 1.84 -7.48 5.94
C LEU A 183 1.21 -7.89 7.27
N LYS A 184 0.99 -9.18 7.49
CA LYS A 184 0.45 -9.70 8.75
C LYS A 184 1.44 -9.62 9.90
N TYR A 185 2.74 -9.74 9.64
CA TYR A 185 3.77 -9.80 10.67
C TYR A 185 4.26 -8.41 11.10
N PHE A 186 4.48 -7.50 10.14
CA PHE A 186 5.00 -6.16 10.43
C PHE A 186 3.92 -5.16 10.85
N TYR A 187 2.66 -5.49 10.64
CA TYR A 187 1.54 -4.60 10.89
C TYR A 187 0.41 -5.33 11.64
N THR A 188 -0.60 -4.58 12.06
CA THR A 188 -1.75 -5.07 12.82
C THR A 188 -3.06 -4.99 12.03
N PRO A 189 -3.20 -5.67 10.88
CA PRO A 189 -4.43 -5.63 10.10
C PRO A 189 -5.58 -6.33 10.82
N LYS A 190 -6.82 -5.91 10.54
CA LYS A 190 -8.00 -6.75 10.76
C LYS A 190 -8.00 -7.83 9.68
N VAL A 191 -8.20 -9.09 10.09
CA VAL A 191 -8.17 -10.25 9.19
C VAL A 191 -9.57 -10.80 9.02
N TYR A 192 -9.99 -10.97 7.77
CA TYR A 192 -11.25 -11.61 7.41
C TYR A 192 -10.98 -12.87 6.60
N SER A 193 -11.70 -13.95 6.91
CA SER A 193 -11.70 -15.18 6.12
C SER A 193 -12.99 -15.23 5.29
N ILE A 194 -12.86 -15.51 4.00
CA ILE A 194 -13.95 -15.74 3.06
C ILE A 194 -13.80 -17.19 2.56
N PRO A 195 -14.43 -18.17 3.24
CA PRO A 195 -14.35 -19.56 2.84
C PRO A 195 -14.89 -19.80 1.43
N GLN A 196 -14.38 -20.82 0.75
CA GLN A 196 -14.93 -21.29 -0.51
C GLN A 196 -16.42 -21.62 -0.34
N GLY A 197 -17.24 -21.20 -1.29
CA GLY A 197 -18.69 -21.36 -1.28
C GLY A 197 -19.47 -20.25 -0.58
N SER A 198 -18.78 -19.27 0.05
CA SER A 198 -19.42 -18.11 0.68
C SER A 198 -20.36 -17.38 -0.28
N LYS A 199 -21.49 -16.92 0.26
CA LYS A 199 -22.55 -16.21 -0.50
C LYS A 199 -22.59 -14.71 -0.23
N THR A 200 -21.97 -14.26 0.85
CA THR A 200 -21.92 -12.87 1.28
C THR A 200 -20.57 -12.59 1.92
N PRO A 201 -19.85 -11.50 1.56
CA PRO A 201 -18.70 -11.04 2.31
C PRO A 201 -19.12 -10.42 3.66
N PRO A 202 -18.22 -10.30 4.65
CA PRO A 202 -18.41 -9.49 5.85
C PRO A 202 -18.85 -8.06 5.49
N GLN A 203 -19.76 -7.49 6.29
CA GLN A 203 -20.39 -6.20 6.01
C GLN A 203 -19.38 -5.05 5.92
N GLU A 204 -18.31 -5.11 6.70
CA GLU A 204 -17.26 -4.10 6.71
C GLU A 204 -16.53 -4.02 5.37
N LEU A 205 -16.42 -5.13 4.62
CA LEU A 205 -15.71 -5.14 3.34
C LEU A 205 -16.46 -4.42 2.20
N TYR A 206 -17.73 -4.06 2.41
CA TYR A 206 -18.48 -3.27 1.43
C TYR A 206 -17.99 -1.83 1.33
N GLU A 207 -17.22 -1.33 2.31
CA GLU A 207 -16.63 0.01 2.23
C GLU A 207 -15.67 0.16 1.05
N PHE A 208 -15.03 -0.93 0.63
CA PHE A 208 -14.11 -0.99 -0.50
C PHE A 208 -14.79 -1.03 -1.88
N ASN A 209 -16.12 -1.14 -1.94
CA ASN A 209 -16.82 -1.02 -3.21
C ASN A 209 -16.68 0.39 -3.79
N PRO A 210 -16.66 0.53 -5.13
CA PRO A 210 -16.54 1.83 -5.78
C PRO A 210 -17.73 2.73 -5.39
N ARG A 211 -17.44 4.01 -5.08
CA ARG A 211 -18.43 5.04 -4.73
C ARG A 211 -18.52 6.13 -5.80
#